data_AF-A0A969YRZ0-F1
#
_entry.id   AF-A0A969YRZ0-F1
#
_cell.length_a   1.000
_cell.length_b   1.000
_cell.length_c   1.000
_cell.angle_alpha   90.00
_cell.angle_beta   90.00
_cell.angle_gamma   90.00
#
_symmetry.space_group_name_H-M   'P 1'
#
loop_
_entity.id
_entity.type
_entity.pdbx_description
1 polymer ?
#
loop_
_entity_poly.entity_id
_entity_poly.type
_entity_poly.pdbx_seq_one_letter_code
_entity_poly.pdbx_strand_id
1 'polypeptide(L)'
;MNYAKRILIYFIGHTSIGVIAILYALFGSYSDAYREGVISGIIGGFILTGILGIIVSIRLMKNPKRAAEVEIAKNEERTQLIRLKTNSAVYTVMLYAESAGTLLTGLLGFREICLTLASVLLIQVILYIGFISYYNKKY
;
A
#
# COMPACT_ATOMS: atom_id res chain seq x y z
N MET A 1 -19.42 3.23 -14.67
CA MET A 1 -18.54 4.09 -13.83
C MET A 1 -18.50 3.64 -12.36
N ASN A 2 -18.98 2.45 -12.01
CA ASN A 2 -19.07 2.03 -10.60
C ASN A 2 -17.71 1.65 -10.04
N TYR A 3 -16.80 1.18 -10.89
CA TYR A 3 -15.44 0.82 -10.50
C TYR A 3 -14.60 2.01 -10.01
N ALA A 4 -14.53 3.09 -10.78
CA ALA A 4 -13.74 4.28 -10.40
C ALA A 4 -14.27 4.95 -9.12
N LYS A 5 -15.60 5.01 -8.95
CA LYS A 5 -16.22 5.53 -7.72
C LYS A 5 -15.88 4.68 -6.48
N ARG A 6 -15.87 3.34 -6.60
CA ARG A 6 -15.48 2.44 -5.50
C ARG A 6 -14.01 2.64 -5.10
N ILE A 7 -13.12 2.78 -6.08
CA ILE A 7 -11.69 3.05 -5.82
C ILE A 7 -11.52 4.40 -5.12
N LEU A 8 -12.25 5.43 -5.58
CA LEU A 8 -12.21 6.74 -4.94
C LEU A 8 -12.64 6.67 -3.47
N ILE A 9 -13.75 5.99 -3.16
CA ILE A 9 -14.23 5.82 -1.78
C ILE A 9 -13.19 5.08 -0.92
N TYR A 10 -12.56 4.04 -1.47
CA TYR A 10 -11.49 3.32 -0.78
C TYR A 10 -10.34 4.26 -0.39
N PHE A 11 -9.84 5.08 -1.32
CA PHE A 11 -8.75 6.01 -1.03
C PHE A 11 -9.15 7.18 -0.12
N ILE A 12 -10.42 7.62 -0.15
CA ILE A 12 -10.95 8.56 0.82
C ILE A 12 -10.89 7.94 2.22
N GLY A 13 -11.40 6.71 2.40
CA GLY A 13 -11.32 6.02 3.68
C GLY A 13 -9.88 5.82 4.15
N HIS A 14 -8.97 5.49 3.23
CA HIS A 14 -7.54 5.35 3.52
C HIS A 14 -6.93 6.68 4.01
N THR A 15 -7.24 7.79 3.33
CA THR A 15 -6.79 9.13 3.74
C THR A 15 -7.36 9.53 5.09
N SER A 16 -8.61 9.18 5.39
CA SER A 16 -9.25 9.46 6.68
C SER A 16 -8.51 8.82 7.84
N ILE A 17 -7.96 7.61 7.68
CA ILE A 17 -7.13 6.97 8.71
C ILE A 17 -5.87 7.80 8.97
N GLY A 18 -5.22 8.30 7.91
CA GLY A 18 -4.08 9.21 8.03
C GLY A 18 -4.44 10.52 8.74
N VAL A 19 -5.62 11.10 8.46
CA VAL A 19 -6.10 12.32 9.14
C VAL A 19 -6.37 12.07 10.62
N ILE A 20 -6.96 10.93 10.97
CA ILE A 20 -7.15 10.54 12.38
C ILE A 20 -5.80 10.40 13.09
N ALA A 21 -4.80 9.81 12.43
CA ALA A 21 -3.45 9.71 12.97
C ALA A 21 -2.79 11.09 13.17
N ILE A 22 -3.02 12.05 12.26
CA ILE A 22 -2.57 13.45 12.43
C ILE A 22 -3.25 14.09 13.64
N LEU A 23 -4.58 13.96 13.78
CA LEU A 23 -5.30 14.52 14.91
C LEU A 23 -4.80 13.91 16.22
N TYR A 24 -4.58 12.59 16.25
CA TYR A 24 -3.96 11.93 17.38
C TYR A 24 -2.58 12.51 17.69
N ALA A 25 -1.74 12.73 16.67
CA ALA A 25 -0.41 13.34 16.80
C ALA A 25 -0.44 14.79 17.31
N LEU A 26 -1.46 15.58 16.98
CA LEU A 26 -1.55 16.98 17.39
C LEU A 26 -2.06 17.15 18.85
N PHE A 27 -2.90 16.22 19.32
CA PHE A 27 -3.52 16.31 20.65
C PHE A 27 -2.93 15.32 21.67
N GLY A 28 -2.10 14.37 21.23
CA GLY A 28 -1.39 13.44 22.10
C GLY A 28 -0.12 14.06 22.68
N SER A 29 0.14 13.84 23.97
CA SER A 29 1.46 14.08 24.55
C SER A 29 2.36 12.88 24.30
N TYR A 30 3.48 13.11 23.62
CA TYR A 30 4.49 12.08 23.32
C TYR A 30 5.75 12.34 24.15
N SER A 31 6.17 11.36 24.94
CA SER A 31 7.46 11.40 25.65
C SER A 31 8.54 10.51 25.02
N ASP A 32 8.17 9.60 24.09
CA ASP A 32 9.08 8.60 23.53
C ASP A 32 9.25 8.75 22.01
N ALA A 33 10.52 8.89 21.57
CA ALA A 33 10.91 9.03 20.17
C ALA A 33 10.43 7.87 19.27
N TYR A 34 10.33 6.65 19.81
CA TYR A 34 9.81 5.49 19.08
C TYR A 34 8.35 5.66 18.66
N ARG A 35 7.49 6.21 19.54
CA ARG A 35 6.07 6.43 19.23
C ARG A 35 5.90 7.52 18.19
N GLU A 36 6.75 8.53 18.20
CA GLU A 36 6.79 9.59 17.19
C GLU A 36 7.16 9.04 15.80
N GLY A 37 8.16 8.16 15.71
CA GLY A 37 8.55 7.48 14.47
C GLY A 37 7.43 6.62 13.88
N VAL A 38 6.73 5.84 14.72
CA VAL A 38 5.60 5.01 14.26
C VAL A 38 4.44 5.86 13.73
N ILE A 39 4.08 6.93 14.45
CA ILE A 39 2.95 7.79 14.09
C ILE A 39 3.26 8.59 12.82
N SER A 40 4.46 9.14 12.71
CA SER A 40 4.90 9.83 11.48
C SER A 40 4.91 8.91 10.26
N GLY A 41 5.32 7.64 10.43
CA GLY A 41 5.23 6.61 9.38
C GLY A 41 3.80 6.33 8.94
N ILE A 42 2.87 6.18 9.89
CA ILE A 42 1.43 5.99 9.61
C ILE A 42 0.86 7.20 8.86
N ILE A 43 1.14 8.41 9.34
CA ILE A 43 0.68 9.65 8.71
C ILE A 43 1.20 9.73 7.27
N GLY A 44 2.51 9.61 7.08
CA GLY A 44 3.13 9.70 5.77
C GLY A 44 2.59 8.67 4.79
N GLY A 45 2.51 7.40 5.21
CA GLY A 45 2.03 6.30 4.38
C GLY A 45 0.58 6.47 3.93
N PHE A 46 -0.35 6.67 4.88
CA PHE A 46 -1.78 6.72 4.57
C PHE A 46 -2.19 8.02 3.87
N ILE A 47 -1.58 9.16 4.21
CA ILE A 47 -1.87 10.44 3.54
C ILE A 47 -1.33 10.44 2.12
N LEU A 48 -0.07 10.06 1.91
CA LEU A 48 0.54 10.12 0.57
C LEU A 48 -0.16 9.18 -0.39
N THR A 49 -0.34 7.92 -0.01
CA THR A 49 -1.01 6.92 -0.86
C THR A 49 -2.49 7.24 -1.07
N GLY A 50 -3.17 7.73 -0.02
CA GLY A 50 -4.56 8.17 -0.08
C GLY A 50 -4.77 9.32 -1.06
N ILE A 51 -3.97 10.39 -0.95
CA ILE A 51 -4.06 11.56 -1.84
C ILE A 51 -3.74 11.18 -3.29
N LEU A 52 -2.65 10.44 -3.53
CA LEU A 52 -2.29 10.00 -4.88
C LEU A 52 -3.42 9.14 -5.50
N GLY A 53 -3.99 8.23 -4.71
CA GLY A 53 -5.11 7.40 -5.14
C GLY A 53 -6.37 8.21 -5.47
N ILE A 54 -6.69 9.23 -4.67
CA ILE A 54 -7.78 10.17 -4.95
C ILE A 54 -7.54 10.93 -6.26
N ILE A 55 -6.33 11.48 -6.45
CA ILE A 55 -5.98 12.23 -7.67
C ILE A 55 -6.12 11.36 -8.92
N VAL A 56 -5.59 10.14 -8.89
CA VAL A 56 -5.70 9.18 -10.00
C VAL A 56 -7.17 8.84 -10.27
N SER A 57 -7.95 8.61 -9.22
CA SER A 57 -9.38 8.27 -9.34
C SER A 57 -10.21 9.42 -9.92
N ILE A 58 -9.99 10.65 -9.45
CA ILE A 58 -10.65 11.84 -9.99
C ILE A 58 -10.25 12.08 -11.44
N ARG A 59 -8.95 11.94 -11.77
CA ARG A 59 -8.47 12.09 -13.16
C ARG A 59 -9.11 11.06 -14.09
N LEU A 60 -9.28 9.82 -13.61
CA LEU A 60 -9.98 8.77 -14.36
C LEU A 60 -11.46 9.12 -14.54
N MET A 61 -12.14 9.59 -13.50
CA MET A 61 -13.56 9.97 -13.56
C MET A 61 -13.82 11.19 -14.46
N LYS A 62 -12.87 12.13 -14.55
CA LYS A 62 -12.96 13.29 -15.44
C LYS A 62 -12.89 12.91 -16.93
N ASN A 63 -12.40 11.72 -17.27
CA ASN A 63 -12.38 11.21 -18.64
C ASN A 63 -13.35 10.01 -18.78
N PRO A 64 -14.62 10.25 -19.14
CA PRO A 64 -15.64 9.20 -19.16
C PRO A 64 -15.36 8.11 -20.21
N LYS A 65 -14.72 8.45 -21.34
CA LYS A 65 -14.32 7.46 -22.36
C LYS A 65 -13.29 6.49 -21.80
N ARG A 66 -12.22 7.01 -21.20
CA ARG A 66 -11.17 6.20 -20.56
C ARG A 66 -11.69 5.41 -19.36
N ALA A 67 -12.64 5.96 -18.61
CA ALA A 67 -13.27 5.26 -17.49
C ALA A 67 -14.09 4.05 -17.96
N ALA A 68 -14.82 4.18 -19.08
CA ALA A 68 -15.57 3.08 -19.68
C ALA A 68 -14.63 1.99 -20.24
N GLU A 69 -13.57 2.38 -20.93
CA GLU A 69 -12.53 1.46 -21.42
C GLU A 69 -11.93 0.64 -20.27
N VAL A 70 -11.57 1.28 -19.16
CA VAL A 70 -11.02 0.60 -17.98
C VAL A 70 -12.03 -0.36 -17.33
N GLU A 71 -13.33 -0.03 -17.37
CA GLU A 71 -14.39 -0.87 -16.79
C GLU A 71 -14.64 -2.13 -17.62
N ILE A 72 -14.58 -2.02 -18.96
CA ILE A 72 -14.67 -3.15 -19.89
C ILE A 72 -13.40 -4.01 -19.80
N ALA A 73 -12.23 -3.36 -19.93
CA ALA A 73 -10.93 -4.03 -19.94
C ALA A 73 -10.64 -4.81 -18.66
N LYS A 74 -11.24 -4.45 -17.52
CA LYS A 74 -11.08 -5.17 -16.24
C LYS A 74 -11.42 -6.66 -16.34
N ASN A 75 -12.40 -7.01 -17.17
CA ASN A 75 -12.87 -8.40 -17.29
C ASN A 75 -12.18 -9.14 -18.45
N GLU A 76 -11.36 -8.46 -19.25
CA GLU A 76 -10.61 -9.11 -20.32
C GLU A 76 -9.45 -9.92 -19.76
N GLU A 77 -9.31 -11.15 -20.25
CA GLU A 77 -8.27 -12.09 -19.84
C GLU A 77 -6.85 -11.49 -19.97
N ARG A 78 -6.58 -10.79 -21.09
CA ARG A 78 -5.28 -10.13 -21.32
C ARG A 78 -4.95 -9.10 -20.24
N THR A 79 -5.92 -8.28 -19.85
CA THR A 79 -5.73 -7.26 -18.82
C THR A 79 -5.53 -7.88 -17.44
N GLN A 80 -6.22 -8.99 -17.14
CA GLN A 80 -6.01 -9.74 -15.91
C GLN A 80 -4.60 -10.36 -15.86
N LEU A 81 -4.12 -10.94 -16.97
CA LEU A 81 -2.76 -11.47 -17.08
C LEU A 81 -1.70 -10.37 -16.92
N ILE A 82 -1.88 -9.20 -17.52
CA ILE A 82 -0.97 -8.06 -17.36
C ILE A 82 -0.94 -7.61 -15.90
N ARG A 83 -2.09 -7.51 -15.24
CA ARG A 83 -2.17 -7.17 -13.81
C ARG A 83 -1.46 -8.20 -12.94
N LEU A 84 -1.64 -9.49 -13.22
CA LEU A 84 -0.96 -10.56 -12.48
C LEU A 84 0.56 -10.45 -12.61
N LYS A 85 1.08 -10.30 -13.84
CA LYS A 85 2.51 -10.13 -14.09
C LYS A 85 3.07 -8.87 -13.41
N THR A 86 2.33 -7.76 -13.48
CA THR A 86 2.72 -6.50 -12.84
C THR A 86 2.79 -6.66 -11.33
N ASN A 87 1.76 -7.24 -10.71
CA ASN A 87 1.72 -7.45 -9.26
C ASN A 87 2.84 -8.39 -8.80
N SER A 88 3.13 -9.44 -9.57
CA SER A 88 4.24 -10.36 -9.29
C SER A 88 5.59 -9.65 -9.36
N ALA A 89 5.85 -8.88 -10.42
CA ALA A 89 7.09 -8.13 -10.57
C ALA A 89 7.27 -7.07 -9.46
N VAL A 90 6.21 -6.33 -9.12
CA VAL A 90 6.23 -5.35 -8.02
C VAL A 90 6.53 -6.05 -6.69
N TYR A 91 5.87 -7.18 -6.42
CA TYR A 91 6.13 -7.97 -5.21
C TYR A 91 7.59 -8.42 -5.10
N THR A 92 8.16 -8.94 -6.20
CA THR A 92 9.57 -9.35 -6.24
C THR A 92 10.51 -8.19 -6.00
N VAL A 93 10.29 -7.03 -6.66
CA VAL A 93 11.13 -5.85 -6.47
C VAL A 93 11.03 -5.32 -5.03
N MET A 94 9.83 -5.28 -4.44
CA MET A 94 9.64 -4.84 -3.07
C MET A 94 10.36 -5.76 -2.07
N LEU A 95 10.30 -7.08 -2.26
CA LEU A 95 11.06 -8.03 -1.44
C LEU A 95 12.57 -7.73 -1.47
N TYR A 96 13.14 -7.49 -2.64
CA TYR A 96 14.55 -7.14 -2.76
C TYR A 96 14.87 -5.79 -2.13
N ALA A 97 14.03 -4.78 -2.35
CA ALA A 97 14.21 -3.45 -1.79
C ALA A 97 14.15 -3.46 -0.25
N GLU A 98 13.18 -4.15 0.33
CA GLU A 98 13.04 -4.31 1.79
C GLU A 98 14.16 -5.15 2.38
N SER A 99 14.59 -6.22 1.71
CA SER A 99 15.74 -7.04 2.14
C SER A 99 17.02 -6.21 2.16
N ALA A 100 17.30 -5.47 1.08
CA ALA A 100 18.47 -4.60 0.99
C ALA A 100 18.39 -3.47 2.04
N GLY A 101 17.23 -2.84 2.22
CA GLY A 101 17.01 -1.81 3.23
C GLY A 101 17.23 -2.34 4.65
N THR A 102 16.76 -3.55 4.95
CA THR A 102 16.96 -4.21 6.25
C THR A 102 18.45 -4.46 6.51
N LEU A 103 19.18 -5.00 5.53
CA LEU A 103 20.62 -5.23 5.65
C LEU A 103 21.39 -3.92 5.85
N LEU A 104 21.13 -2.91 5.03
CA LEU A 104 21.80 -1.61 5.11
C LEU A 104 21.55 -0.92 6.45
N THR A 105 20.29 -0.88 6.90
CA THR A 105 19.94 -0.25 8.18
C THR A 105 20.49 -1.03 9.37
N GLY A 106 20.57 -2.36 9.29
CA GLY A 106 21.26 -3.20 10.27
C GLY A 106 22.75 -2.90 10.35
N LEU A 107 23.45 -2.79 9.21
CA LEU A 107 24.88 -2.48 9.14
C LEU A 107 25.21 -1.07 9.66
N LEU A 108 24.33 -0.11 9.41
CA LEU A 108 24.48 1.27 9.86
C LEU A 108 24.07 1.50 11.33
N GLY A 109 23.58 0.47 12.02
CA GLY A 109 23.18 0.56 13.43
C GLY A 109 21.79 1.17 13.67
N PHE A 110 21.01 1.42 12.63
CA PHE A 110 19.63 1.92 12.75
C PHE A 110 18.66 0.80 13.15
N ARG A 111 18.73 0.39 14.41
CA ARG A 111 18.01 -0.76 14.95
C ARG A 111 16.49 -0.70 14.73
N GLU A 112 15.85 0.44 14.99
CA GLU A 112 14.40 0.59 14.88
C GLU A 112 13.90 0.46 13.42
N ILE A 113 14.60 1.10 12.48
CA ILE A 113 14.29 1.04 11.04
C ILE A 113 14.49 -0.40 10.53
N CYS A 114 15.59 -1.04 10.93
CA CYS A 114 15.88 -2.43 10.58
C CYS A 114 14.78 -3.38 11.06
N LEU A 115 14.36 -3.28 12.33
CA LEU A 115 13.28 -4.10 12.87
C LEU A 115 11.95 -3.85 12.17
N THR A 116 11.67 -2.60 11.78
CA THR A 116 10.43 -2.23 11.07
C THR A 116 10.40 -2.86 9.68
N LEU A 117 11.48 -2.71 8.90
CA LEU A 117 11.58 -3.30 7.56
C LEU A 117 11.55 -4.84 7.61
N ALA A 118 12.26 -5.45 8.57
CA ALA A 118 12.23 -6.89 8.78
C ALA A 118 10.81 -7.38 9.11
N SER A 119 10.08 -6.65 9.95
CA SER A 119 8.71 -6.99 10.33
C SER A 119 7.75 -6.90 9.15
N VAL A 120 7.86 -5.85 8.33
CA VAL A 120 7.06 -5.70 7.09
C VAL A 120 7.35 -6.86 6.13
N LEU A 121 8.61 -7.19 5.92
CA LEU A 121 9.03 -8.30 5.06
C LEU A 121 8.47 -9.64 5.54
N LEU A 122 8.53 -9.92 6.85
CA LEU A 122 7.96 -11.13 7.43
C LEU A 122 6.44 -11.21 7.22
N ILE A 123 5.72 -10.11 7.50
CA ILE A 123 4.27 -10.04 7.28
C ILE A 123 3.95 -10.29 5.80
N GLN A 124 4.69 -9.67 4.89
CA GLN A 124 4.50 -9.82 3.45
C GLN A 124 4.70 -11.27 2.98
N VAL A 125 5.72 -11.96 3.49
CA VAL A 125 5.97 -13.38 3.19
C VAL A 125 4.88 -14.28 3.78
N ILE A 126 4.45 -14.04 5.02
CA ILE A 126 3.37 -14.79 5.67
C ILE A 126 2.07 -14.65 4.88
N LEU A 127 1.71 -13.42 4.49
CA LEU A 127 0.53 -13.16 3.67
C LEU A 127 0.63 -13.85 2.32
N TYR A 128 1.78 -13.79 1.65
CA TYR A 128 2.00 -14.45 0.36
C TYR A 128 1.81 -15.97 0.46
N ILE A 129 2.43 -16.61 1.46
CA ILE A 129 2.25 -18.04 1.72
C ILE A 129 0.77 -18.35 2.00
N GLY A 130 0.13 -17.57 2.87
CA GLY A 130 -1.28 -17.75 3.22
C GLY A 130 -2.22 -17.65 2.02
N PHE A 131 -2.03 -16.63 1.17
CA PHE A 131 -2.82 -16.46 -0.05
C PHE A 131 -2.54 -17.59 -1.05
N ILE A 132 -1.29 -18.01 -1.24
CA ILE A 132 -0.98 -19.15 -2.10
C ILE A 132 -1.65 -20.43 -1.60
N SER A 133 -1.52 -20.74 -0.31
CA SER A 133 -2.16 -21.93 0.26
C SER A 133 -3.67 -21.89 0.11
N TYR A 134 -4.30 -20.73 0.31
CA TYR A 134 -5.74 -20.55 0.09
C TYR A 134 -6.12 -20.75 -1.38
N TYR A 135 -5.42 -20.11 -2.31
CA TYR A 135 -5.77 -20.15 -3.72
C TYR A 135 -5.47 -21.49 -4.37
N ASN A 136 -4.34 -22.15 -4.05
CA ASN A 136 -4.03 -23.51 -4.53
C ASN A 136 -5.02 -24.57 -4.04
N LYS A 137 -5.70 -24.33 -2.91
CA LYS A 137 -6.74 -25.24 -2.42
C LYS A 137 -8.09 -24.99 -3.11
N LYS A 138 -8.32 -23.76 -3.55
CA LYS A 138 -9.61 -23.31 -4.08
C LYS A 138 -9.72 -23.49 -5.60
N TYR A 139 -8.60 -23.32 -6.30
CA TYR A 139 -8.47 -23.39 -7.76
C TYR A 139 -7.48 -24.49 -8.12
#